data_AF-A0A2M7TH47-F1
#
_entry.id   AF-A0A2M7TH47-F1
#
_cell.length_a   1.000
_cell.length_b   1.000
_cell.length_c   1.000
_cell.angle_alpha   90.00
_cell.angle_beta   90.00
_cell.angle_gamma   90.00
#
_symmetry.space_group_name_H-M   'P 1'
#
loop_
_entity.id
_entity.type
_entity.pdbx_description
1 polymer ?
#
loop_
_entity_poly.entity_id
_entity_poly.type
_entity_poly.pdbx_seq_one_letter_code
_entity_poly.pdbx_strand_id
1 'polypeptide(L)' 'MEKPILLIADYKSQKENARKIITQHVAQYNSFYEFPYSSIRIKNQKSRWGSCSSNKILNFNFIIVLLPDELRD' A
#
# COMPACT_ATOMS: atom_id res chain seq x y z
N MET A 1 -1.96 27.76 2.76
CA MET A 1 -2.35 26.86 1.65
C MET A 1 -1.57 25.58 1.84
N GLU A 2 -2.21 24.53 2.35
CA GLU A 2 -1.57 23.23 2.54
C GLU A 2 -1.16 22.67 1.18
N LYS A 3 0.12 22.36 1.06
CA LYS A 3 0.72 21.82 -0.15
C LYS A 3 0.23 20.38 -0.30
N PRO A 4 -0.38 19.97 -1.43
CA PRO A 4 -0.88 18.61 -1.55
C PRO A 4 0.30 17.64 -1.43
N ILE A 5 0.20 16.71 -0.48
CA ILE A 5 1.16 15.64 -0.15
C ILE A 5 1.66 14.91 -1.42
N LEU A 6 0.84 14.89 -2.45
CA LEU A 6 1.08 14.24 -3.74
C LEU A 6 2.22 14.86 -4.57
N LEU A 7 2.66 16.10 -4.32
CA LEU A 7 3.61 16.78 -5.22
C LEU A 7 5.10 16.45 -4.94
N ILE A 8 5.45 15.76 -3.85
CA ILE A 8 6.85 15.65 -3.40
C ILE A 8 7.35 14.20 -3.27
N ALA A 9 6.47 13.22 -3.12
CA ALA A 9 6.88 11.85 -2.86
C ALA A 9 7.25 11.11 -4.16
N ASP A 10 8.55 10.93 -4.41
CA ASP A 10 9.03 10.05 -5.47
C ASP A 10 8.67 8.59 -5.17
N TYR A 11 8.02 7.93 -6.13
CA TYR A 11 7.64 6.54 -5.99
C TYR A 11 8.86 5.64 -5.77
N LYS A 12 9.99 5.89 -6.44
CA LYS A 12 11.15 4.99 -6.34
C LYS A 12 11.75 5.03 -4.94
N SER A 13 11.91 6.22 -4.35
CA SER A 13 12.43 6.37 -2.99
C SER A 13 11.49 5.77 -1.94
N GLN A 14 10.18 5.92 -2.11
CA GLN A 14 9.19 5.47 -1.11
C GLN A 14 8.77 4.01 -1.26
N LYS A 15 9.05 3.36 -2.41
CA LYS A 15 8.57 2.00 -2.71
C LYS A 15 8.93 0.97 -1.65
N GLU A 16 10.16 1.01 -1.13
CA GLU A 16 10.61 0.03 -0.14
C GLU A 16 10.03 0.30 1.25
N ASN A 17 9.95 1.58 1.65
CA ASN A 17 9.27 1.97 2.87
C ASN A 17 7.79 1.56 2.84
N ALA A 18 7.12 1.84 1.71
CA ALA A 18 5.74 1.47 1.49
C ALA A 18 5.53 -0.04 1.61
N ARG A 19 6.45 -0.85 1.05
CA ARG A 19 6.37 -2.30 1.16
C ARG A 19 6.47 -2.77 2.60
N LYS A 20 7.38 -2.23 3.39
CA LYS A 20 7.54 -2.61 4.81
C LYS A 20 6.24 -2.37 5.59
N ILE A 21 5.71 -1.14 5.53
CA ILE A 21 4.49 -0.74 6.23
C ILE A 21 3.29 -1.59 5.78
N ILE A 22 3.07 -1.69 4.46
CA ILE A 22 1.93 -2.44 3.92
C ILE A 22 2.03 -3.93 4.26
N THR A 23 3.24 -4.51 4.25
CA THR A 23 3.42 -5.92 4.61
C THR A 23 3.08 -6.16 6.09
N GLN A 24 3.44 -5.23 6.97
CA GLN A 24 3.06 -5.29 8.38
C GLN A 24 1.54 -5.21 8.57
N HIS A 25 0.86 -4.27 7.92
CA HIS A 25 -0.60 -4.14 7.97
C HIS A 25 -1.29 -5.41 7.43
N VAL A 26 -0.86 -5.90 6.27
CA VAL A 26 -1.42 -7.12 5.69
C VAL A 26 -1.23 -8.30 6.64
N ALA A 27 -0.04 -8.48 7.24
CA ALA A 27 0.20 -9.56 8.19
C ALA A 27 -0.69 -9.45 9.43
N GLN A 28 -0.87 -8.24 9.98
CA GLN A 28 -1.76 -7.98 11.10
C GLN A 28 -3.20 -8.39 10.76
N TYR A 29 -3.78 -7.88 9.68
CA TYR A 29 -5.15 -8.25 9.32
C TYR A 29 -5.28 -9.73 8.95
N ASN A 30 -4.30 -10.28 8.25
CA ASN A 30 -4.35 -11.67 7.84
C ASN A 30 -4.20 -12.65 9.00
N SER A 31 -3.70 -12.21 10.16
CA SER A 31 -3.74 -13.01 11.39
C SER A 31 -5.15 -13.29 11.90
N PHE A 32 -6.13 -12.47 11.49
CA PHE A 32 -7.54 -12.64 11.85
C PHE A 32 -8.37 -13.26 10.74
N TYR A 33 -8.13 -12.84 9.49
CA TYR A 33 -8.94 -13.26 8.34
C TYR A 33 -8.44 -14.53 7.65
N GLU A 34 -7.18 -14.90 7.86
CA GLU A 34 -6.56 -16.10 7.29
C GLU A 34 -6.70 -16.20 5.75
N PHE A 35 -6.70 -15.05 5.06
CA PHE A 35 -6.89 -15.02 3.62
C PHE A 35 -5.62 -15.48 2.87
N PRO A 36 -5.74 -16.38 1.87
CA PRO A 36 -4.59 -16.84 1.11
C PRO A 36 -4.18 -15.82 0.04
N TYR A 37 -2.94 -15.35 0.07
CA TYR A 37 -2.34 -14.52 -0.98
C TYR A 37 -0.93 -14.99 -1.37
N SER A 38 -0.54 -14.72 -2.62
CA SER A 38 0.72 -15.18 -3.20
C SER A 38 1.87 -14.19 -2.99
N SER A 39 1.60 -12.88 -3.11
CA SER A 39 2.60 -11.83 -2.93
C SER A 39 1.98 -10.45 -2.80
N ILE A 40 2.77 -9.50 -2.28
CA ILE A 40 2.42 -8.07 -2.19
C ILE A 40 3.28 -7.29 -3.20
N ARG A 41 2.65 -6.40 -3.96
CA ARG A 41 3.30 -5.51 -4.92
C ARG A 41 2.95 -4.06 -4.65
N ILE A 42 3.98 -3.22 -4.57
CA ILE A 42 3.81 -1.77 -4.47
C ILE A 42 3.83 -1.16 -5.86
N LYS A 43 2.85 -0.29 -6.14
CA LYS A 43 2.59 0.34 -7.43
C LYS A 43 2.38 1.85 -7.26
N ASN A 44 2.51 2.57 -8.37
CA ASN A 44 2.13 3.98 -8.50
C ASN A 44 0.96 4.07 -9.49
N GLN A 45 -0.24 3.75 -9.02
CA GLN A 45 -1.46 3.75 -9.85
C GLN A 45 -2.17 5.10 -9.73
N LYS A 46 -2.80 5.57 -10.81
CA LYS A 46 -3.47 6.88 -10.81
C LYS A 46 -4.85 6.87 -10.17
N SER A 47 -5.60 5.77 -10.32
CA SER A 47 -7.05 5.75 -10.05
C SER A 47 -7.47 4.72 -8.99
N ARG A 48 -6.53 4.00 -8.39
CA ARG A 48 -6.83 2.90 -7.45
C ARG A 48 -5.87 2.93 -6.26
N TRP A 49 -6.42 2.63 -5.09
CA TRP A 49 -5.67 2.42 -3.85
C TRP A 49 -5.02 1.03 -3.81
N GLY A 50 -5.70 0.02 -4.34
CA GLY A 50 -5.17 -1.32 -4.47
C GLY A 50 -6.07 -2.21 -5.33
N SER A 51 -5.62 -3.45 -5.54
CA SER A 51 -6.36 -4.50 -6.25
C SER A 51 -5.78 -5.88 -5.92
N CYS A 52 -6.63 -6.90 -5.89
CA CYS A 52 -6.19 -8.30 -5.86
C CYS A 52 -6.35 -8.91 -7.27
N SER A 53 -5.30 -9.55 -7.79
CA SER A 53 -5.42 -10.28 -9.06
C SER A 53 -6.03 -11.67 -8.87
N SER A 54 -6.48 -12.30 -9.96
CA SER A 54 -6.91 -13.71 -9.96
C SER A 54 -5.83 -14.68 -9.44
N ASN A 55 -4.55 -14.31 -9.58
CA ASN A 55 -3.40 -15.07 -9.09
C ASN A 55 -3.08 -14.78 -7.61
N LYS A 56 -4.04 -14.18 -6.89
CA LYS A 56 -3.94 -13.81 -5.46
C LYS A 56 -2.76 -12.88 -5.15
N ILE A 57 -2.44 -11.97 -6.07
CA ILE A 57 -1.41 -10.95 -5.84
C ILE A 57 -2.09 -9.68 -5.35
N LEU A 58 -1.74 -9.24 -4.15
CA LEU A 58 -2.19 -7.97 -3.60
C LEU A 58 -1.33 -6.84 -4.16
N ASN A 59 -1.95 -5.92 -4.87
CA ASN A 59 -1.29 -4.73 -5.39
C ASN A 59 -1.78 -3.54 -4.58
N PHE A 60 -0.85 -2.76 -4.04
CA PHE A 60 -1.14 -1.57 -3.26
C PHE A 60 -0.47 -0.35 -3.88
N ASN A 61 -1.14 0.78 -3.78
CA ASN A 61 -0.60 2.07 -4.15
C ASN A 61 0.30 2.61 -3.03
N PHE A 62 1.50 3.05 -3.38
CA PHE A 62 2.44 3.61 -2.39
C PHE A 62 1.90 4.88 -1.72
N ILE A 63 0.93 5.57 -2.32
CA ILE A 63 0.31 6.77 -1.74
C ILE A 63 -0.35 6.48 -0.39
N ILE A 64 -0.79 5.23 -0.13
CA ILE A 64 -1.36 4.83 1.16
C ILE A 64 -0.42 5.19 2.31
N VAL A 65 0.89 4.98 2.15
CA VAL A 65 1.86 5.26 3.23
C VAL A 65 2.20 6.75 3.40
N LEU A 66 1.63 7.61 2.56
CA LEU A 66 1.73 9.06 2.72
C LEU A 66 0.54 9.64 3.50
N LEU A 67 -0.51 8.85 3.70
CA LEU A 67 -1.64 9.24 4.56
C LEU A 67 -1.21 9.23 6.03
N PRO A 68 -1.83 10.02 6.91
CA PRO A 68 -1.75 9.82 8.36
C PRO A 68 -1.98 8.36 8.76
N ASP A 69 -1.32 7.89 9.83
CA ASP A 69 -1.35 6.48 10.24
C ASP A 69 -2.80 5.98 10.47
N GLU A 70 -3.64 6.82 11.07
CA GLU A 70 -5.07 6.59 11.32
C GLU A 70 -5.94 6.37 10.06
N LEU A 71 -5.40 6.66 8.86
CA LEU A 71 -6.09 6.49 7.58
C LEU A 71 -5.52 5.34 6.74
N ARG A 72 -4.64 4.50 7.29
CA ARG A 72 -3.97 3.39 6.57
C ARG A 72 -4.56 2.01 6.85
N ASP A 73 -5.71 1.97 7.49
CA ASP A 73 -6.45 0.75 7.85
C ASP A 73 -7.45 0.33 6.77
#